data_AF-A0A7J4NR39-F1
#
_entry.id   AF-A0A7J4NR39-F1
#
_cell.length_a   1.000
_cell.length_b   1.000
_cell.length_c   1.000
_cell.angle_alpha   90.00
_cell.angle_beta   90.00
_cell.angle_gamma   90.00
#
_symmetry.space_group_name_H-M   'P 1'
#
loop_
_entity.id
_entity.type
_entity.pdbx_description
1 polymer ?
#
loop_
_entity_poly.entity_id
_entity_poly.type
_entity_poly.pdbx_seq_one_letter_code
_entity_poly.pdbx_strand_id
1 'polypeptide(L)' 'MAADHAERSYDRSWDEIEDMLDLANERAIEWRSWFEECKNNGDREGMKEAARNYKALEGVVKTLKWVLGERGVDHPLD' A
#
# COMPACT_ATOMS: atom_id res chain seq x y z
N MET A 1 16.08 27.87 7.66
CA MET A 1 14.68 27.37 7.56
C MET A 1 14.53 26.29 8.62
N ALA A 2 13.67 26.49 9.61
CA ALA A 2 13.26 25.39 10.47
C ALA A 2 12.48 24.40 9.60
N ALA A 3 12.84 23.12 9.65
CA ALA A 3 12.07 22.10 8.95
C ALA A 3 10.66 22.09 9.55
N ASP A 4 9.66 22.14 8.67
CA ASP A 4 8.25 21.98 9.02
C ASP A 4 8.03 20.53 9.42
N HIS A 5 8.29 20.23 10.70
CA HIS A 5 8.05 18.91 11.25
C HIS A 5 6.57 18.80 11.56
N ALA A 6 5.84 18.07 10.69
CA ALA A 6 4.47 17.69 10.99
C ALA A 6 4.40 16.98 12.34
N GLU A 7 3.55 17.47 13.24
CA GLU A 7 3.30 16.88 14.56
C GLU A 7 2.84 15.41 14.41
N ARG A 8 3.35 14.54 15.27
CA ARG A 8 3.09 13.09 15.24
C ARG A 8 2.54 12.65 16.59
N SER A 9 1.48 11.86 16.58
CA SER A 9 0.81 11.38 17.79
C SER A 9 1.56 10.24 18.51
N TYR A 10 2.26 9.38 17.75
CA TYR A 10 3.00 8.20 18.25
C TYR A 10 2.15 7.24 19.12
N ASP A 11 0.83 7.27 18.96
CA ASP A 11 -0.15 6.55 19.78
C ASP A 11 -0.80 5.35 19.06
N ARG A 12 -0.45 5.10 17.80
CA ARG A 12 -0.97 3.95 17.04
C ARG A 12 -0.57 2.64 17.70
N SER A 13 -1.56 1.80 17.96
CA SER A 13 -1.39 0.43 18.44
C SER A 13 -0.91 -0.52 17.34
N TRP A 14 -0.41 -1.69 17.74
CA TRP A 14 -0.07 -2.76 16.80
C TRP A 14 -1.29 -3.26 16.03
N ASP A 15 -2.41 -3.45 16.72
CA ASP A 15 -3.69 -3.87 16.11
C ASP A 15 -4.12 -2.91 14.98
N GLU A 16 -4.03 -1.60 15.20
CA GLU A 16 -4.34 -0.60 14.15
C GLU A 16 -3.40 -0.68 12.94
N ILE A 17 -2.14 -1.06 13.15
CA ILE A 17 -1.15 -1.21 12.07
C ILE A 17 -1.42 -2.51 11.29
N GLU A 18 -1.79 -3.59 11.98
CA GLU A 18 -2.21 -4.85 11.37
C GLU A 18 -3.52 -4.67 10.56
N ASP A 19 -4.52 -4.00 11.11
CA ASP A 19 -5.77 -3.67 10.42
C ASP A 19 -5.49 -2.86 9.14
N MET A 20 -4.56 -1.90 9.21
CA MET A 20 -4.15 -1.12 8.04
C MET A 20 -3.39 -1.96 7.01
N LEU A 21 -2.63 -2.97 7.43
CA LEU A 21 -1.98 -3.91 6.52
C LEU A 21 -3.02 -4.75 5.78
N ASP A 22 -4.02 -5.25 6.48
CA ASP A 22 -5.12 -6.02 5.88
C ASP A 22 -5.90 -5.18 4.87
N LEU A 23 -6.31 -3.97 5.25
CA LEU A 23 -7.00 -3.05 4.34
C LEU A 23 -6.16 -2.70 3.10
N ALA A 24 -4.84 -2.52 3.26
CA ALA A 24 -3.95 -2.26 2.13
C ALA A 24 -3.87 -3.46 1.17
N ASN A 25 -3.85 -4.69 1.69
CA ASN A 25 -3.87 -5.92 0.90
C ASN A 25 -5.21 -6.08 0.16
N GLU A 26 -6.34 -5.86 0.85
CA GLU A 26 -7.68 -5.90 0.25
C GLU A 26 -7.78 -4.92 -0.93
N ARG A 27 -7.37 -3.67 -0.71
CA ARG A 27 -7.39 -2.64 -1.76
C ARG A 27 -6.47 -2.98 -2.92
N ALA A 28 -5.34 -3.65 -2.68
CA ALA A 28 -4.45 -4.11 -3.74
C ALA A 28 -5.11 -5.20 -4.60
N ILE A 29 -5.85 -6.13 -3.97
CA ILE A 29 -6.63 -7.16 -4.67
C ILE A 29 -7.73 -6.53 -5.53
N GLU A 30 -8.43 -5.51 -5.02
CA GLU A 30 -9.42 -4.76 -5.78
C GLU A 30 -8.82 -4.12 -7.03
N TRP A 31 -7.70 -3.40 -6.90
CA TRP A 31 -7.03 -2.78 -8.05
C TRP A 31 -6.51 -3.80 -9.06
N ARG A 32 -6.04 -4.96 -8.61
CA ARG A 32 -5.67 -6.06 -9.50
C ARG A 32 -6.88 -6.60 -10.26
N SER A 33 -8.02 -6.75 -9.60
CA SER A 33 -9.26 -7.21 -10.20
C SER A 33 -9.78 -6.20 -11.24
N TRP A 34 -9.74 -4.92 -10.90
CA TRP A 34 -10.07 -3.82 -11.80
C TRP A 34 -9.16 -3.77 -13.03
N PHE A 35 -7.86 -4.02 -12.86
CA PHE A 35 -6.93 -4.11 -13.99
C PHE A 35 -7.35 -5.18 -15.00
N GLU A 36 -7.70 -6.38 -14.53
CA GLU A 36 -8.14 -7.46 -15.41
C GLU A 36 -9.49 -7.15 -16.08
N GLU A 37 -10.40 -6.47 -15.39
CA GLU A 37 -11.65 -5.98 -15.99
C GLU A 37 -11.38 -4.97 -17.11
N CYS A 38 -10.57 -3.94 -16.86
CA CYS A 38 -10.18 -2.96 -17.88
C CYS A 38 -9.50 -3.63 -19.07
N LYS A 39 -8.63 -4.62 -18.82
CA LYS A 39 -7.95 -5.39 -19.86
C LYS A 39 -8.93 -6.17 -20.73
N ASN A 40 -9.93 -6.81 -20.13
CA ASN A 40 -10.99 -7.53 -20.85
C ASN A 40 -11.86 -6.58 -21.69
N ASN A 41 -12.06 -5.35 -21.20
CA ASN A 41 -12.84 -4.31 -21.88
C ASN A 41 -12.03 -3.48 -22.89
N GLY A 42 -10.71 -3.70 -23.00
CA GLY A 42 -9.82 -2.90 -23.86
C GLY A 42 -9.58 -1.47 -23.36
N ASP A 43 -9.91 -1.16 -22.10
CA ASP A 43 -9.74 0.14 -21.48
C ASP A 43 -8.29 0.37 -21.02
N ARG A 44 -7.51 1.02 -21.88
CA ARG A 44 -6.09 1.28 -21.62
C ARG A 44 -5.84 2.31 -20.53
N GLU A 45 -6.74 3.26 -20.31
CA GLU A 45 -6.55 4.29 -19.28
C GLU A 45 -6.88 3.71 -17.90
N GLY A 46 -7.96 2.94 -17.78
CA GLY A 46 -8.29 2.19 -16.57
C GLY A 46 -7.20 1.19 -16.20
N MET A 47 -6.61 0.48 -17.16
CA MET A 47 -5.43 -0.38 -16.91
C MET A 47 -4.26 0.39 -16.29
N LYS A 48 -3.92 1.57 -16.82
CA LYS A 48 -2.81 2.39 -16.28
C LYS A 48 -3.11 2.89 -14.87
N GLU A 49 -4.34 3.31 -14.62
CA GLU A 49 -4.78 3.75 -13.30
C GLU A 49 -4.69 2.61 -12.27
N ALA A 50 -5.24 1.45 -12.62
CA ALA A 50 -5.22 0.27 -11.77
C ALA A 50 -3.78 -0.15 -11.43
N ALA A 51 -2.89 -0.21 -12.44
CA ALA A 51 -1.49 -0.58 -12.24
C ALA A 51 -0.74 0.42 -11.34
N ARG A 52 -0.99 1.73 -11.48
CA ARG A 52 -0.36 2.76 -10.63
C ARG A 52 -0.80 2.63 -9.18
N ASN A 53 -2.10 2.49 -8.93
CA ASN A 53 -2.63 2.36 -7.58
C ASN A 53 -2.19 1.06 -6.90
N TYR A 54 -2.20 -0.06 -7.64
CA TYR A 54 -1.64 -1.32 -7.16
C TYR A 54 -0.17 -1.16 -6.76
N LYS A 55 0.65 -0.52 -7.62
CA LYS A 55 2.07 -0.32 -7.33
C LYS A 55 2.32 0.57 -6.11
N ALA A 56 1.50 1.60 -5.90
CA ALA A 56 1.58 2.43 -4.71
C ALA A 56 1.27 1.62 -3.43
N LEU A 57 0.24 0.76 -3.48
CA LEU A 57 -0.12 -0.10 -2.36
C LEU A 57 0.94 -1.16 -2.04
N GLU A 58 1.65 -1.70 -3.03
CA GLU A 58 2.79 -2.60 -2.77
C GLU A 58 3.83 -1.93 -1.86
N GLY A 59 4.12 -0.64 -2.07
CA GLY A 59 5.03 0.13 -1.21
C GLY A 59 4.49 0.34 0.20
N VAL A 60 3.20 0.60 0.33
CA VAL A 60 2.51 0.73 1.63
C VAL A 60 2.57 -0.59 2.39
N VAL A 61 2.15 -1.69 1.76
CA VAL A 61 2.17 -3.05 2.34
C VAL A 61 3.56 -3.41 2.82
N LYS A 62 4.58 -3.20 1.98
CA LYS A 62 5.97 -3.51 2.34
C LYS A 62 6.46 -2.69 3.54
N THR A 63 6.08 -1.42 3.61
CA THR A 63 6.41 -0.56 4.75
C THR A 63 5.73 -1.01 6.03
N LEU A 64 4.45 -1.37 5.97
CA LEU A 64 3.69 -1.87 7.13
C LEU A 64 4.27 -3.19 7.64
N LYS A 65 4.60 -4.12 6.73
CA LYS A 65 5.27 -5.38 7.06
C LYS A 65 6.62 -5.17 7.75
N TRP A 66 7.41 -4.21 7.27
CA TRP A 66 8.65 -3.83 7.91
C TRP A 66 8.43 -3.25 9.31
N VAL A 67 7.43 -2.35 9.47
CA VAL A 67 7.05 -1.79 10.79
C VAL A 67 6.65 -2.89 11.78
N LEU A 68 5.91 -3.91 11.32
CA LEU A 68 5.48 -5.06 12.12
C LEU A 68 6.59 -6.08 12.38
N GLY A 69 7.76 -5.93 11.77
CA GLY A 69 8.87 -6.88 11.91
C GLY A 69 8.61 -8.23 11.24
N GLU A 70 7.88 -8.25 10.11
CA GLU A 70 7.62 -9.47 9.35
C GLU A 70 8.94 -10.14 8.94
N ARG A 71 9.08 -11.44 9.27
CA ARG A 71 10.29 -12.21 8.95
C ARG A 71 10.51 -12.23 7.44
N GLY A 72 11.70 -11.82 7.02
CA GLY A 72 12.09 -11.73 5.61
C GLY A 72 11.86 -10.36 4.97
N VAL A 73 11.39 -9.36 5.72
CA VAL A 73 11.32 -7.96 5.28
C VAL A 73 12.35 -7.13 6.04
N ASP A 74 13.58 -7.11 5.54
CA ASP A 74 14.70 -6.43 6.21
C ASP A 74 14.66 -4.90 6.04
N HIS A 75 14.25 -4.42 4.85
CA HIS A 75 14.20 -3.00 4.53
C HIS A 75 12.99 -2.68 3.61
N PRO A 76 12.21 -1.62 3.90
CA PRO A 76 10.95 -1.37 3.18
C PRO A 76 11.16 -0.86 1.74
N LEU A 77 12.38 -0.44 1.38
CA LEU A 77 12.69 0.10 0.06
C LEU A 77 13.47 -0.86 -0.85
N ASP A 78 13.85 -2.04 -0.34
CA ASP A 78 14.70 -3.03 -1.06
C ASP A 78 13.86 -4.17 -1.62
#